data_AF-A0A7V4MHW1-F1
#
_entry.id   AF-A0A7V4MHW1-F1
#
_cell.length_a   1.000
_cell.length_b   1.000
_cell.length_c   1.000
_cell.angle_alpha   90.00
_cell.angle_beta   90.00
_cell.angle_gamma   90.00
#
_symmetry.space_group_name_H-M   'P 1'
#
loop_
_entity.id
_entity.type
_entity.pdbx_description
1 polymer ?
#
loop_
_entity_poly.entity_id
_entity_poly.type
_entity_poly.pdbx_seq_one_letter_code
_entity_poly.pdbx_strand_id
1 'polypeptide(L)'
;MSGKTKRDLDGMEARRRKGLGLLARGVAQAEVARQCGVSRGSALRWERQRKAAKAKAWKRRPLGRPPKLTPARQQALEKALEQGAQARGFLNDLWTLPRVAALIQRQCGVRLHPGHVWRLLGQMGWRLQRPGGRAVQRDEAAIARRKKHPRPAPKQSP
;
A
#
# COMPACT_ATOMS: atom_id res chain seq x y z
N MET A 1 5.33 -30.63 -4.78
CA MET A 1 5.84 -29.25 -4.91
C MET A 1 4.79 -28.38 -5.60
N SER A 2 3.91 -27.69 -4.86
CA SER A 2 2.92 -26.79 -5.47
C SER A 2 3.43 -25.35 -5.39
N GLY A 3 4.12 -24.91 -6.43
CA GLY A 3 4.52 -23.51 -6.58
C GLY A 3 3.27 -22.65 -6.69
N LYS A 4 3.05 -21.75 -5.72
CA LYS A 4 1.98 -20.75 -5.77
C LYS A 4 2.07 -19.99 -7.10
N THR A 5 1.21 -20.33 -8.06
CA THR A 5 1.16 -19.65 -9.35
C THR A 5 0.73 -18.22 -9.08
N LYS A 6 1.68 -17.27 -9.15
CA LYS A 6 1.40 -15.85 -9.02
C LYS A 6 0.44 -15.50 -10.15
N ARG A 7 -0.82 -15.19 -9.82
CA ARG A 7 -1.80 -14.76 -10.82
C ARG A 7 -1.24 -13.55 -11.56
N ASP A 8 -1.14 -13.64 -12.87
CA ASP A 8 -0.72 -12.54 -13.74
C ASP A 8 -1.84 -11.48 -13.82
N LEU A 9 -1.87 -10.62 -12.80
CA LEU A 9 -2.88 -9.57 -12.68
C LEU A 9 -2.66 -8.46 -13.72
N ASP A 10 -1.40 -8.18 -14.05
CA ASP A 10 -1.04 -7.10 -14.96
C ASP A 10 -1.37 -7.50 -16.41
N GLY A 11 -1.11 -8.74 -16.81
CA GLY A 11 -1.53 -9.26 -18.11
C GLY A 11 -3.05 -9.44 -18.23
N MET A 12 -3.78 -9.69 -17.13
CA MET A 12 -5.25 -9.65 -17.14
C MET A 12 -5.78 -8.22 -17.34
N GLU A 13 -5.16 -7.22 -16.74
CA GLU A 13 -5.50 -5.80 -16.96
C GLU A 13 -5.19 -5.37 -18.40
N ALA A 14 -4.04 -5.75 -18.94
CA ALA A 14 -3.67 -5.48 -20.32
C ALA A 14 -4.67 -6.09 -21.33
N ARG A 15 -5.07 -7.35 -21.11
CA ARG A 15 -6.11 -8.03 -21.90
C ARG A 15 -7.45 -7.30 -21.84
N ARG A 16 -7.87 -6.88 -20.64
CA ARG A 16 -9.12 -6.13 -20.47
C ARG A 16 -9.07 -4.77 -21.16
N ARG A 17 -7.93 -4.07 -21.12
CA ARG A 17 -7.71 -2.79 -21.81
C ARG A 17 -7.80 -2.97 -23.33
N LYS A 18 -7.11 -3.98 -23.89
CA LYS A 18 -7.18 -4.32 -25.31
C LYS A 18 -8.63 -4.63 -25.74
N GLY A 19 -9.31 -5.51 -25.00
CA GLY A 19 -10.67 -5.92 -25.34
C GLY A 19 -11.69 -4.80 -25.25
N LEU A 20 -11.61 -3.93 -24.24
CA LEU A 20 -12.46 -2.74 -24.16
C LEU A 20 -12.21 -1.75 -25.30
N GLY A 21 -10.96 -1.61 -25.76
CA GLY A 21 -10.62 -0.82 -26.94
C GLY A 21 -11.22 -1.39 -28.23
N LEU A 22 -11.18 -2.71 -28.42
CA LEU A 22 -11.81 -3.37 -29.57
C LEU A 22 -13.34 -3.22 -29.54
N LEU A 23 -13.97 -3.38 -28.39
CA LEU A 23 -15.41 -3.16 -28.21
C LEU A 23 -15.82 -1.72 -28.48
N ALA A 24 -14.99 -0.74 -28.10
CA ALA A 24 -15.23 0.66 -28.42
C ALA A 24 -15.17 0.96 -29.93
N ARG A 25 -14.39 0.19 -30.68
CA ARG A 25 -14.31 0.25 -32.17
C ARG A 25 -15.43 -0.53 -32.86
N GLY A 26 -16.37 -1.13 -32.13
CA GLY A 26 -17.48 -1.89 -32.70
C GLY A 26 -17.17 -3.34 -33.06
N VAL A 27 -16.00 -3.87 -32.68
CA VAL A 27 -15.64 -5.27 -32.96
C VAL A 27 -16.58 -6.21 -32.21
N ALA A 28 -17.03 -7.26 -32.91
CA ALA A 28 -17.94 -8.26 -32.35
C ALA A 28 -17.32 -8.96 -31.12
N GLN A 29 -18.14 -9.21 -30.09
CA GLN A 29 -17.71 -9.80 -28.81
C GLN A 29 -17.00 -11.16 -28.96
N ALA A 30 -17.43 -11.96 -29.94
CA ALA A 30 -16.80 -13.25 -30.25
C ALA A 30 -15.37 -13.07 -30.79
N GLU A 31 -15.16 -12.05 -31.61
CA GLU A 31 -13.84 -11.72 -32.15
C GLU A 31 -12.92 -11.13 -31.07
N VAL A 32 -13.46 -10.28 -30.19
CA VAL A 32 -12.74 -9.79 -29.02
C VAL A 32 -12.27 -10.93 -28.11
N ALA A 33 -13.13 -11.94 -27.90
CA ALA A 33 -12.80 -13.13 -27.12
C ALA A 33 -11.62 -13.91 -27.71
N ARG A 34 -11.62 -14.14 -29.04
CA ARG A 34 -10.52 -14.77 -29.77
C ARG A 34 -9.23 -13.97 -29.67
N GLN A 35 -9.26 -12.68 -30.00
CA GLN A 35 -8.07 -11.82 -30.03
C GLN A 35 -7.44 -11.53 -28.66
N CYS A 36 -8.22 -11.67 -27.58
CA CYS A 36 -7.76 -11.44 -26.20
C CYS A 36 -7.50 -12.74 -25.43
N GLY A 37 -7.78 -13.91 -26.01
CA GLY A 37 -7.64 -15.21 -25.34
C GLY A 37 -8.52 -15.32 -24.09
N VAL A 38 -9.77 -14.86 -24.17
CA VAL A 38 -10.74 -14.90 -23.05
C VAL A 38 -12.04 -15.57 -23.46
N SER A 39 -12.84 -16.00 -22.48
CA SER A 39 -14.18 -16.53 -22.76
C SER A 39 -15.13 -15.46 -23.30
N ARG A 40 -16.10 -15.87 -24.13
CA ARG A 40 -17.17 -14.99 -24.64
C ARG A 40 -17.93 -14.28 -23.53
N GLY A 41 -18.18 -14.96 -22.40
CA GLY A 41 -18.82 -14.35 -21.22
C GLY A 41 -17.99 -13.22 -20.59
N SER A 42 -16.66 -13.28 -20.68
CA SER A 42 -15.79 -12.19 -20.23
C SER A 42 -15.91 -10.96 -21.15
N ALA A 43 -15.91 -11.18 -22.47
CA ALA A 43 -16.11 -10.10 -23.45
C ALA A 43 -17.50 -9.44 -23.30
N LEU A 44 -18.56 -10.23 -23.06
CA LEU A 44 -19.90 -9.71 -22.77
C LEU A 44 -19.92 -8.85 -21.49
N ARG A 45 -19.23 -9.30 -20.44
CA ARG A 45 -19.11 -8.54 -19.19
C ARG A 45 -18.35 -7.23 -19.39
N TRP A 46 -17.33 -7.22 -20.24
CA TRP A 46 -16.60 -6.00 -20.59
C TRP A 46 -17.51 -5.02 -21.34
N GLU A 47 -18.31 -5.51 -22.28
CA GLU A 47 -19.27 -4.68 -23.01
C GLU A 47 -20.33 -4.07 -22.08
N ARG A 48 -20.87 -4.84 -21.14
CA ARG A 48 -21.80 -4.31 -20.12
C ARG A 48 -21.15 -3.21 -19.26
N GLN A 49 -19.88 -3.38 -18.87
CA GLN A 49 -19.16 -2.37 -18.11
C GLN A 49 -18.88 -1.11 -18.93
N ARG A 50 -18.59 -1.26 -20.23
CA ARG A 50 -18.42 -0.15 -21.18
C ARG A 50 -19.71 0.65 -21.34
N LYS A 51 -20.84 -0.03 -21.59
CA LYS A 51 -22.16 0.59 -21.71
C LYS A 51 -22.60 1.31 -20.43
N ALA A 52 -22.25 0.78 -19.27
CA ALA A 52 -22.50 1.43 -17.98
C ALA A 52 -21.55 2.62 -17.67
N ALA A 53 -20.83 3.14 -18.67
CA ALA A 53 -19.88 4.25 -18.56
C ALA A 53 -18.89 4.12 -17.38
N LYS A 54 -18.52 2.88 -17.01
CA LYS A 54 -17.59 2.64 -15.90
C LYS A 54 -16.18 3.02 -16.34
N ALA A 55 -15.85 4.30 -16.15
CA ALA A 55 -14.51 4.83 -16.36
C ALA A 55 -13.51 3.91 -15.65
N LYS A 56 -12.50 3.44 -16.39
CA LYS A 56 -11.45 2.53 -15.88
C LYS A 56 -11.93 1.10 -15.57
N ALA A 57 -12.97 0.56 -16.23
CA ALA A 57 -13.37 -0.85 -16.12
C ALA A 57 -12.22 -1.86 -16.41
N TRP A 58 -11.20 -1.43 -17.16
CA TRP A 58 -9.97 -2.21 -17.39
C TRP A 58 -9.13 -2.40 -16.13
N LYS A 59 -9.14 -1.44 -15.20
CA LYS A 59 -8.24 -1.44 -14.05
C LYS A 59 -8.44 -2.68 -13.19
N ARG A 60 -7.31 -3.21 -12.72
CA ARG A 60 -7.28 -4.20 -11.64
C ARG A 60 -8.04 -3.67 -10.43
N ARG A 61 -8.87 -4.54 -9.85
CA ARG A 61 -9.50 -4.29 -8.54
C ARG A 61 -8.54 -4.73 -7.43
N PRO A 62 -8.50 -4.05 -6.27
CA PRO A 62 -7.75 -4.53 -5.12
C PRO A 62 -8.22 -5.95 -4.75
N LEU A 63 -7.27 -6.85 -4.49
CA LEU A 63 -7.58 -8.18 -3.96
C LEU A 63 -7.56 -8.12 -2.43
N GLY A 64 -8.54 -8.74 -1.79
CA GLY A 64 -8.60 -8.88 -0.34
C GLY A 64 -9.29 -7.72 0.39
N ARG A 65 -9.25 -7.79 1.73
CA ARG A 65 -9.87 -6.78 2.61
C ARG A 65 -9.15 -5.44 2.45
N PRO A 66 -9.87 -4.31 2.36
CA PRO A 66 -9.23 -3.00 2.34
C PRO A 66 -8.34 -2.82 3.58
N PRO A 67 -7.19 -2.12 3.44
CA PRO A 67 -6.32 -1.85 4.57
C PRO A 67 -7.07 -1.03 5.62
N LYS A 68 -6.86 -1.35 6.90
CA LYS A 68 -7.50 -0.62 8.02
C LYS A 68 -7.07 0.84 8.11
N LEU A 69 -5.89 1.16 7.57
CA LEU A 69 -5.38 2.53 7.46
C LEU A 69 -5.39 2.96 5.99
N THR A 70 -6.07 4.06 5.72
CA THR A 70 -6.04 4.69 4.39
C THR A 70 -4.69 5.39 4.16
N PRO A 71 -4.27 5.60 2.91
CA PRO A 71 -3.03 6.33 2.62
C PRO A 71 -2.96 7.72 3.27
N ALA A 72 -4.09 8.45 3.31
CA ALA A 72 -4.16 9.74 3.98
C ALA A 72 -3.88 9.64 5.50
N ARG A 73 -4.40 8.60 6.15
CA ARG A 73 -4.14 8.34 7.58
C ARG A 73 -2.69 7.91 7.83
N GLN A 74 -2.08 7.18 6.89
CA GLN A 74 -0.65 6.84 6.94
C GLN A 74 0.23 8.09 6.87
N GLN A 75 -0.09 9.04 5.99
CA GLN A 75 0.63 10.31 5.89
C GLN A 75 0.45 11.18 7.14
N ALA A 76 -0.76 11.23 7.70
CA ALA A 76 -1.02 11.93 8.96
C ALA A 76 -0.21 11.32 10.12
N LEU A 77 -0.12 9.99 10.16
CA LEU A 77 0.70 9.26 11.12
C LEU A 77 2.19 9.58 10.93
N GLU A 78 2.70 9.61 9.69
CA GLU A 78 4.10 9.97 9.40
C GLU A 78 4.43 11.38 9.93
N LYS A 79 3.59 12.37 9.63
CA LYS A 79 3.75 13.73 10.18
C LYS A 79 3.69 13.76 11.70
N ALA A 80 2.86 12.93 12.31
CA ALA A 80 2.77 12.84 13.76
C ALA A 80 4.01 12.21 14.39
N LEU A 81 4.63 11.24 13.72
CA LEU A 81 5.89 10.64 14.15
C LEU A 81 7.06 11.63 14.01
N GLU A 82 7.06 12.47 12.96
CA GLU A 82 8.05 13.54 12.75
C GLU A 82 8.03 14.63 13.82
N GLN A 83 6.85 14.93 14.36
CA GLN A 83 6.68 15.95 15.42
C GLN A 83 7.21 15.51 16.78
N GLY A 84 7.58 14.23 16.93
CA GLY A 84 8.03 13.68 18.19
C GLY A 84 6.90 13.15 19.08
N ALA A 85 7.24 12.21 19.97
CA ALA A 85 6.31 11.61 20.91
C ALA A 85 5.90 12.60 22.01
N GLN A 86 6.77 13.52 22.42
CA GLN A 86 6.42 14.52 23.45
C GLN A 86 5.31 15.47 22.98
N ALA A 87 5.39 15.94 21.73
CA ALA A 87 4.35 16.77 21.11
C ALA A 87 2.98 16.06 21.04
N ARG A 88 2.94 14.73 21.19
CA ARG A 88 1.73 13.91 21.19
C ARG A 88 1.32 13.44 22.59
N GLY A 89 1.89 14.05 23.64
CA GLY A 89 1.53 13.82 25.03
C GLY A 89 2.15 12.57 25.64
N PHE A 90 3.30 12.10 25.12
CA PHE A 90 4.09 11.05 25.75
C PHE A 90 5.22 11.65 26.61
N LEU A 91 5.59 10.95 27.68
CA LEU A 91 6.54 11.46 28.69
C LEU A 91 7.93 11.80 28.14
N ASN A 92 8.42 11.05 27.16
CA ASN A 92 9.70 11.28 26.50
C ASN A 92 9.55 11.09 24.99
N ASP A 93 10.50 11.61 24.21
CA ASP A 93 10.40 11.68 22.75
C ASP A 93 10.60 10.33 22.03
N LEU A 94 10.58 9.24 22.80
CA LEU A 94 10.83 7.91 22.30
C LEU A 94 9.57 7.27 21.68
N TRP A 95 9.66 6.93 20.40
CA TRP A 95 8.65 6.10 19.75
C TRP A 95 8.89 4.61 20.00
N THR A 96 7.99 3.99 20.76
CA THR A 96 7.91 2.52 20.91
C THR A 96 6.70 1.98 20.16
N LEU A 97 6.71 0.70 19.78
CA LEU A 97 5.59 0.08 19.07
C LEU A 97 4.24 0.23 19.82
N PRO A 98 4.16 0.06 21.15
CA PRO A 98 2.93 0.33 21.91
C PRO A 98 2.48 1.79 21.83
N ARG A 99 3.40 2.76 21.86
CA ARG A 99 3.06 4.19 21.77
C ARG A 99 2.54 4.57 20.39
N VAL A 100 3.13 4.02 19.34
CA VAL A 100 2.62 4.18 17.98
C VAL A 100 1.25 3.50 17.84
N ALA A 101 1.04 2.33 18.45
CA ALA A 101 -0.29 1.71 18.48
C ALA A 101 -1.34 2.60 19.17
N ALA A 102 -0.98 3.20 20.31
CA ALA A 102 -1.84 4.14 21.03
C ALA A 102 -2.12 5.40 20.21
N LEU A 103 -1.12 5.95 19.53
CA LEU A 103 -1.28 7.09 18.63
C LEU A 103 -2.24 6.76 17.47
N ILE A 104 -2.10 5.60 16.85
CA ILE A 104 -3.00 5.12 15.78
C ILE A 104 -4.42 4.96 16.31
N GLN A 105 -4.58 4.42 17.52
CA GLN A 105 -5.89 4.30 18.14
C GLN A 105 -6.52 5.68 18.39
N ARG A 106 -5.75 6.64 18.92
CA ARG A 106 -6.22 8.01 19.19
C ARG A 106 -6.61 8.77 17.92
N GLN A 107 -5.80 8.71 16.87
CA GLN A 107 -6.03 9.50 15.65
C GLN A 107 -6.97 8.83 14.65
N CYS A 108 -6.91 7.51 14.54
CA CYS A 108 -7.62 6.76 13.49
C CYS A 108 -8.78 5.91 14.02
N GLY A 109 -8.92 5.75 15.35
CA GLY A 109 -9.90 4.85 15.96
C GLY A 109 -9.61 3.37 15.74
N VAL A 110 -8.44 3.02 15.20
CA VAL A 110 -8.09 1.64 14.84
C VAL A 110 -7.17 1.05 15.90
N ARG A 111 -7.62 -0.02 16.56
CA ARG A 111 -6.75 -0.82 17.43
C ARG A 111 -5.88 -1.75 16.58
N LEU A 112 -4.56 -1.59 16.70
CA LEU A 112 -3.56 -2.47 16.09
C LEU A 112 -2.68 -3.08 17.18
N HIS A 113 -2.40 -4.37 17.04
CA HIS A 113 -1.40 -5.03 17.85
C HIS A 113 0.00 -4.47 17.52
N PRO A 114 0.92 -4.30 18.48
CA PRO A 114 2.28 -3.76 18.24
C PRO A 114 3.04 -4.45 17.10
N GLY A 115 2.88 -5.77 16.92
CA GLY A 115 3.46 -6.50 15.78
C GLY A 115 2.92 -6.06 14.41
N HIS A 116 1.64 -5.69 14.33
CA HIS A 116 1.07 -5.12 13.10
C HIS A 116 1.57 -3.70 12.84
N VAL A 117 1.83 -2.94 13.90
CA VAL A 117 2.41 -1.59 13.79
C VAL A 117 3.81 -1.66 13.19
N TRP A 118 4.64 -2.62 13.60
CA TRP A 118 5.97 -2.80 13.00
C TRP A 118 5.89 -3.05 11.48
N ARG A 119 4.99 -3.94 11.05
CA ARG A 119 4.76 -4.22 9.62
C ARG A 119 4.25 -2.98 8.86
N LEU A 120 3.33 -2.23 9.47
CA LEU A 120 2.80 -0.99 8.91
C LEU A 120 3.90 0.06 8.74
N LEU A 121 4.74 0.27 9.75
CA LEU A 121 5.89 1.18 9.67
C LEU A 121 6.85 0.78 8.56
N GLY A 122 7.17 -0.51 8.43
CA GLY A 122 8.01 -1.01 7.34
C GLY A 122 7.42 -0.78 5.94
N GLN A 123 6.09 -0.89 5.79
CA GLN A 123 5.39 -0.57 4.53
C GLN A 123 5.48 0.92 4.19
N MET A 124 5.40 1.80 5.19
CA MET A 124 5.56 3.25 5.03
C MET A 124 7.04 3.68 4.89
N GLY A 125 8.00 2.75 5.00
CA GLY A 125 9.42 3.07 4.97
C GLY A 125 9.95 3.71 6.25
N TRP A 126 9.16 3.72 7.32
CA TRP A 126 9.54 4.31 8.60
C TRP A 126 10.33 3.32 9.45
N ARG A 127 11.40 3.79 10.09
CA ARG A 127 12.18 3.03 11.06
C ARG A 127 12.07 3.68 12.43
N LEU A 128 11.69 2.91 13.44
CA LEU A 128 11.80 3.34 14.83
C LEU A 128 13.28 3.33 15.21
N GLN A 129 13.81 4.47 15.64
CA GLN A 129 15.15 4.55 16.19
C GLN A 129 15.16 3.86 17.55
N ARG A 130 16.09 2.93 17.76
CA ARG A 130 16.39 2.42 19.09
C ARG A 130 17.33 3.44 19.74
N PRO A 131 17.00 4.02 20.90
CA PRO A 131 17.98 4.79 21.64
C PRO A 131 19.12 3.82 21.99
N GLY A 132 20.35 4.20 21.65
CA GLY A 132 21.54 3.51 22.13
C GLY A 132 21.46 3.46 23.66
N GLY A 133 21.64 2.28 24.24
CA GLY A 133 21.50 2.08 25.67
C GLY A 133 22.49 2.95 26.44
N ARG A 134 22.01 4.07 26.96
CA ARG A 134 22.58 4.78 28.10
C ARG A 134 21.52 5.71 28.65
N ALA A 135 21.20 5.52 29.93
CA ALA A 135 20.64 6.61 30.73
C ALA A 135 21.63 7.78 30.64
N VAL A 136 21.08 8.98 30.45
CA VAL A 136 21.63 10.31 30.75
C VAL A 136 21.18 11.28 29.64
N GLN A 137 20.42 12.27 30.08
CA GLN A 137 20.18 13.58 29.48
C GLN A 137 21.16 13.95 28.35
N ARG A 138 20.64 14.30 27.16
CA ARG A 138 21.28 15.02 26.00
C ARG A 138 20.74 14.46 24.68
N ASP A 139 20.62 15.15 23.55
CA ASP A 139 21.14 16.43 23.05
C ASP A 139 20.09 16.96 22.04
N GLU A 140 19.50 18.14 22.27
CA GLU A 140 18.46 18.71 21.40
C GLU A 140 18.98 19.03 19.98
N ALA A 141 20.29 19.24 19.82
CA ALA A 141 20.91 19.62 18.55
C ALA A 141 21.00 18.47 17.52
N ALA A 142 20.90 17.21 17.94
CA ALA A 142 21.02 16.05 17.04
C ALA A 142 19.73 15.75 16.26
N ILE A 143 18.59 16.30 16.69
CA ILE A 143 17.24 16.01 16.17
C ILE A 143 16.99 16.71 14.82
N ALA A 144 17.75 17.76 14.48
CA ALA A 144 17.59 18.50 13.23
C ALA A 144 18.12 17.79 11.96
N ARG A 145 18.93 16.72 12.09
CA ARG A 145 19.55 16.05 10.94
C ARG A 145 18.76 14.83 10.45
N ARG A 146 17.69 15.13 9.72
CA ARG A 146 16.91 14.16 8.95
C ARG A 146 17.72 13.66 7.73
N LYS A 147 17.96 12.35 7.62
CA LYS A 147 18.34 11.70 6.33
C LYS A 147 17.31 10.63 5.97
N LYS A 148 16.51 10.92 4.93
CA LYS A 148 15.76 9.92 4.17
C LYS A 148 16.79 9.02 3.48
N HIS A 149 16.97 7.79 3.98
CA HIS A 149 17.72 6.78 3.22
C HIS A 149 16.75 5.99 2.34
N PRO A 150 16.83 6.10 1.01
CA PRO A 150 16.14 5.16 0.13
C PRO A 150 16.71 3.75 0.37
N ARG A 151 15.85 2.74 0.20
CA ARG A 151 16.22 1.32 0.43
C ARG A 151 17.47 0.95 -0.40
N PRO A 152 18.47 0.24 0.15
CA PRO A 152 19.47 -0.40 -0.69
C PRO A 152 18.80 -1.46 -1.56
N ALA A 153 19.16 -1.48 -2.84
CA ALA A 153 18.70 -2.51 -3.79
C ALA A 153 19.07 -3.91 -3.28
N PRO A 154 18.23 -4.93 -3.50
CA PRO A 154 18.60 -6.30 -3.18
C PRO A 154 19.84 -6.69 -4.00
N LYS A 155 20.92 -7.05 -3.32
CA LYS A 155 22.08 -7.70 -3.95
C LYS A 155 21.59 -8.97 -4.64
N GLN A 156 21.66 -9.00 -5.97
CA GLN A 156 21.68 -10.26 -6.69
C GLN A 156 23.10 -10.78 -6.54
N SER A 157 23.25 -11.93 -5.86
CA SER A 157 24.51 -12.67 -5.85
C SER A 157 24.64 -13.46 -7.17
N PRO A 158 25.87 -13.68 -7.68
CA PRO A 158 26.14 -14.32 -8.97
C PRO A 158 25.68 -15.77 -9.05
#